data_AF-A0A413HUF1-F1
#
_entry.id   AF-A0A413HUF1-F1
#
_cell.length_a   1.000
_cell.length_b   1.000
_cell.length_c   1.000
_cell.angle_alpha   90.00
_cell.angle_beta   90.00
_cell.angle_gamma   90.00
#
_symmetry.space_group_name_H-M   'P 1'
#
loop_
_entity.id
_entity.type
_entity.pdbx_description
1 polymer ?
#
loop_
_entity_poly.entity_id
_entity_poly.type
_entity_poly.pdbx_seq_one_letter_code
_entity_poly.pdbx_strand_id
1 'polypeptide(L)'
;MRKRKMYLSVEDIAELFGLSVSFAYRVVERMNADLASKNFYVILGRVPTRYVEDKIYGLEHVEQYLKRFICWKKKPKNRMLEK
;
A
#
# COMPACT_ATOMS: atom_id res chain seq x y z
N MET A 1 0.83 -9.94 21.30
CA MET A 1 0.93 -8.58 20.73
C MET A 1 1.39 -8.69 19.28
N ARG A 2 0.70 -8.10 18.29
CA ARG A 2 1.20 -8.06 16.91
C ARG A 2 2.28 -6.99 16.80
N LYS A 3 3.46 -7.35 16.29
CA LYS A 3 4.56 -6.41 16.06
C LYS A 3 4.25 -5.57 14.82
N ARG A 4 4.04 -4.26 14.97
CA ARG A 4 3.91 -3.35 13.82
C ARG A 4 5.24 -3.29 13.08
N LYS A 5 5.20 -3.42 11.74
CA LYS A 5 6.37 -3.18 10.90
C LYS A 5 6.71 -1.68 10.95
N MET A 6 7.98 -1.34 11.19
CA MET A 6 8.44 0.05 11.22
C MET A 6 8.61 0.65 9.82
N TYR A 7 8.91 -0.20 8.84
CA TYR A 7 9.07 0.15 7.43
C TYR A 7 8.21 -0.76 6.58
N LEU A 8 7.65 -0.20 5.52
CA LEU A 8 6.91 -0.91 4.48
C LEU A 8 7.82 -1.11 3.27
N SER A 9 7.82 -2.33 2.72
CA SER A 9 8.46 -2.61 1.44
C SER A 9 7.59 -2.18 0.27
N VAL A 10 8.15 -2.25 -0.94
CA VAL A 10 7.40 -1.99 -2.17
C VAL A 10 6.22 -2.96 -2.32
N GLU A 11 6.41 -4.22 -1.93
CA GLU A 11 5.37 -5.25 -1.96
C GLU A 11 4.26 -4.94 -0.94
N ASP A 12 4.64 -4.53 0.28
CA ASP A 12 3.67 -4.13 1.32
C ASP A 12 2.81 -2.94 0.82
N ILE A 13 3.43 -1.99 0.12
CA ILE A 13 2.74 -0.83 -0.48
C ILE A 13 1.85 -1.26 -1.65
N ALA A 14 2.33 -2.16 -2.52
CA ALA A 14 1.52 -2.71 -3.60
C ALA A 14 0.27 -3.41 -3.06
N GLU A 15 0.41 -4.19 -1.99
CA GLU A 15 -0.69 -4.89 -1.33
C GLU A 15 -1.66 -3.89 -0.66
N LEU A 16 -1.12 -2.91 0.07
CA LEU A 16 -1.88 -1.89 0.79
C LEU A 16 -2.82 -1.11 -0.14
N PHE A 17 -2.32 -0.74 -1.31
CA PHE A 17 -3.08 0.07 -2.28
C PHE A 17 -3.73 -0.75 -3.39
N GLY A 18 -3.47 -2.06 -3.47
CA GLY A 18 -3.94 -2.91 -4.57
C GLY A 18 -3.33 -2.55 -5.94
N LEU A 19 -2.09 -2.05 -5.94
CA LEU A 19 -1.37 -1.61 -7.14
C LEU A 19 -0.51 -2.75 -7.72
N SER A 20 -0.08 -2.60 -8.98
CA SER A 20 0.98 -3.45 -9.51
C SER A 20 2.32 -3.10 -8.85
N VAL A 21 3.20 -4.09 -8.71
CA VAL A 21 4.53 -3.92 -8.11
C VAL A 21 5.31 -2.81 -8.82
N SER A 22 5.30 -2.79 -10.16
CA SER A 22 5.98 -1.77 -10.96
C SER A 22 5.46 -0.35 -10.69
N PHE A 23 4.16 -0.20 -10.40
CA PHE A 23 3.59 1.11 -10.06
C PHE A 23 3.89 1.48 -8.61
N ALA A 24 3.92 0.51 -7.69
CA ALA A 24 4.32 0.73 -6.31
C ALA A 24 5.76 1.24 -6.19
N TYR A 25 6.69 0.76 -7.03
CA TYR A 25 8.06 1.30 -7.09
C TYR A 25 8.08 2.81 -7.36
N ARG A 26 7.29 3.28 -8.33
CA ARG A 26 7.20 4.72 -8.66
C ARG A 26 6.60 5.55 -7.51
N VAL A 27 5.67 4.96 -6.76
CA VAL A 27 5.07 5.61 -5.58
C VAL A 27 6.10 5.73 -4.47
N VAL A 28 6.83 4.66 -4.17
CA VAL A 28 7.91 4.64 -3.17
C VAL A 28 9.01 5.64 -3.51
N GLU A 29 9.41 5.70 -4.77
CA GLU A 29 10.42 6.66 -5.23
C GLU A 29 9.99 8.11 -4.98
N ARG A 30 8.73 8.45 -5.26
CA ARG A 30 8.17 9.79 -4.98
C ARG A 30 8.10 10.09 -3.48
N MET A 31 7.73 9.10 -2.66
CA MET A 31 7.72 9.25 -1.21
C MET A 31 9.12 9.51 -0.66
N ASN A 32 10.10 8.78 -1.18
CA ASN A 32 11.50 8.94 -0.85
C ASN A 32 12.05 10.31 -1.28
N ALA A 33 11.62 10.84 -2.43
CA ALA A 33 11.98 12.20 -2.85
C ALA A 33 11.40 13.29 -1.93
N ASP A 34 10.16 13.15 -1.44
CA ASP A 34 9.57 14.07 -0.45
C ASP A 34 10.33 14.00 0.89
N LEU A 35 10.68 12.79 1.34
CA LEU A 35 11.48 12.59 2.55
C LEU A 35 12.88 13.21 2.44
N ALA A 36 13.54 13.05 1.30
CA ALA A 36 14.83 13.67 1.01
C ALA A 36 14.71 15.21 1.00
N SER A 37 13.62 15.75 0.42
CA SER A 37 13.35 17.20 0.40
C SER A 37 13.15 17.78 1.79
N LYS A 38 12.63 16.98 2.73
CA LYS A 38 12.47 17.33 4.15
C LYS A 38 13.69 17.00 5.00
N ASN A 39 14.80 16.62 4.38
CA ASN A 39 16.07 16.31 5.02
C ASN A 39 16.00 15.09 5.99
N PHE A 40 15.16 14.10 5.68
CA PHE A 40 15.13 12.80 6.36
C PHE A 40 16.05 11.77 5.70
N TYR A 41 16.43 10.75 6.46
CA TYR A 41 17.12 9.58 5.92
C TYR A 41 16.17 8.72 5.11
N VAL A 42 16.62 8.34 3.91
CA VAL A 42 15.83 7.59 2.93
C VAL A 42 16.48 6.24 2.67
N ILE A 43 15.67 5.18 2.64
CA ILE A 43 16.10 3.82 2.30
C ILE A 43 15.47 3.44 0.97
N LEU A 44 16.28 2.99 0.02
CA LEU A 44 15.78 2.56 -1.29
C LEU A 44 14.81 1.38 -1.14
N GLY A 45 13.65 1.47 -1.80
CA GLY A 45 12.63 0.43 -1.78
C GLY A 45 11.86 0.27 -0.46
N ARG A 46 12.06 1.18 0.52
CA ARG A 46 11.34 1.15 1.80
C ARG A 46 10.90 2.54 2.23
N VAL A 47 9.75 2.60 2.91
CA VAL A 47 9.21 3.85 3.45
C VAL A 47 8.79 3.63 4.90
N PRO A 48 9.05 4.57 5.82
CA PRO A 48 8.60 4.46 7.21
C PRO A 48 7.06 4.45 7.28
N THR A 49 6.50 3.51 8.05
CA THR A 49 5.03 3.31 8.15
C THR A 49 4.31 4.57 8.60
N ARG A 50 4.87 5.28 9.58
CA ARG A 50 4.30 6.53 10.10
C ARG A 50 4.12 7.60 9.02
N TYR A 51 5.10 7.73 8.12
CA TYR A 51 5.04 8.71 7.04
C TYR A 51 3.94 8.36 6.03
N VAL A 52 3.73 7.07 5.76
CA VAL A 52 2.68 6.58 4.87
C VAL A 52 1.30 6.85 5.48
N GLU A 53 1.12 6.54 6.78
CA GLU A 53 -0.10 6.83 7.54
C GLU A 53 -0.46 8.33 7.51
N ASP A 54 0.51 9.21 7.76
CA ASP A 54 0.29 10.67 7.78
C ASP A 54 -0.08 11.25 6.40
N LYS A 55 0.45 10.67 5.32
CA LYS A 55 0.30 11.20 3.96
C LYS A 55 -0.96 10.69 3.24
N ILE A 56 -1.57 9.62 3.72
CA ILE A 56 -2.74 9.01 3.06
C ILE A 56 -3.96 9.21 3.95
N TYR A 57 -4.88 10.01 3.44
CA TYR A 57 -6.14 10.27 4.11
C TYR A 57 -6.91 8.97 4.39
N GLY A 58 -7.19 8.68 5.67
CA GLY A 58 -8.02 7.55 6.09
C GLY A 58 -7.30 6.22 6.38
N LEU A 59 -5.96 6.21 6.53
CA LEU A 59 -5.19 5.00 6.87
C LEU A 59 -5.12 4.65 8.36
N GLU A 60 -5.91 5.25 9.25
CA GLU A 60 -5.82 5.01 10.71
C GLU A 60 -6.08 3.55 11.13
N HIS A 61 -6.57 2.69 10.22
CA HIS A 61 -6.75 1.25 10.44
C HIS A 61 -6.36 0.41 9.21
N VAL A 62 -5.06 0.37 8.89
CA VAL A 62 -4.48 -0.44 7.79
C VAL A 62 -4.97 -1.91 7.80
N GLU A 63 -5.16 -2.51 8.98
CA GLU A 63 -5.58 -3.92 9.11
C GLU A 63 -6.98 -4.24 8.56
N GLN A 64 -7.89 -3.25 8.45
CA GLN A 64 -9.27 -3.49 7.98
C GLN A 64 -9.41 -3.43 6.45
N TYR A 65 -8.55 -2.67 5.76
CA TYR A 65 -8.66 -2.48 4.31
C TYR A 65 -8.25 -3.71 3.50
N LEU A 66 -7.27 -4.49 3.98
CA LEU A 66 -6.81 -5.73 3.32
C LEU A 66 -7.90 -6.81 3.21
N LYS A 67 -8.83 -6.87 4.18
CA LYS A 67 -9.91 -7.87 4.18
C LYS A 67 -11.03 -7.57 3.17
N ARG A 68 -11.25 -6.30 2.80
CA ARG A 68 -12.41 -5.92 1.95
C ARG A 68 -12.13 -6.04 0.44
N PHE A 69 -10.88 -5.85 0.01
CA PHE A 69 -10.52 -5.94 -1.41
C PHE A 69 -10.44 -7.38 -1.95
N ILE A 70 -10.04 -8.35 -1.12
CA ILE A 70 -10.00 -9.79 -1.49
C ILE A 70 -11.39 -10.31 -1.88
N CYS A 71 -12.46 -9.79 -1.26
CA CYS A 71 -13.84 -10.18 -1.56
C CYS A 71 -14.32 -9.69 -2.95
N TRP A 72 -13.88 -8.51 -3.40
CA TRP A 72 -14.35 -7.91 -4.66
C TRP A 72 -13.70 -8.52 -5.91
N LYS A 73 -12.41 -8.92 -5.84
CA LYS A 73 -11.70 -9.61 -6.94
C LYS A 73 -12.24 -11.03 -7.22
N LYS A 74 -13.07 -11.60 -6.33
CA LYS A 74 -13.74 -12.91 -6.49
C LYS A 74 -15.13 -12.84 -7.12
N LYS A 75 -15.52 -11.76 -7.80
CA LYS A 75 -16.73 -11.77 -8.64
C LYS A 75 -16.47 -12.60 -9.91
N PRO A 76 -17.19 -13.72 -10.16
CA PRO A 76 -17.06 -14.45 -11.41
C PRO A 76 -17.51 -13.56 -12.59
N LYS A 77 -16.75 -13.57 -13.69
CA LYS A 77 -17.03 -12.80 -14.91
C LYS A 77 -18.15 -13.37 -15.79
N ASN A 78 -18.88 -14.40 -15.34
CA ASN A 78 -19.95 -14.99 -16.14
C ASN A 78 -21.31 -14.59 -15.58
N ARG A 79 -21.79 -13.42 -16.02
CA ARG A 79 -23.21 -13.10 -16.11
C ARG A 79 -23.62 -13.37 -17.56
N MET A 80 -23.86 -14.62 -17.95
CA MET A 80 -24.67 -15.00 -19.13
C MET A 80 -25.05 -16.49 -19.04
N LEU A 81 -26.36 -16.76 -19.24
CA LEU A 81 -27.04 -18.04 -19.50
C LEU A 81 -27.13 -18.95 -18.25
N GLU A 82 -28.28 -19.49 -17.85
CA GLU A 82 -29.43 -20.03 -18.60
C GLU A 82 -30.75 -19.67 -17.89
N LYS A 83 -31.73 -19.15 -18.65
CA LYS A 83 -33.06 -19.75 -18.92
C LYS A 83 -34.04 -19.71 -17.76
#